data_AF-W4UXK1-F1
#
_entry.id   AF-W4UXK1-F1
#
_cell.length_a   1.000
_cell.length_b   1.000
_cell.length_c   1.000
_cell.angle_alpha   90.00
_cell.angle_beta   90.00
_cell.angle_gamma   90.00
#
_symmetry.space_group_name_H-M   'P 1'
#
loop_
_entity.id
_entity.type
_entity.pdbx_description
1 polymer ?
#
loop_
_entity_poly.entity_id
_entity_poly.type
_entity_poly.pdbx_seq_one_letter_code
_entity_poly.pdbx_strand_id
1 'polypeptide(L)'
;MKAEITYSSDSTLHWKTIDQQNVTAEGDEKMSVKQVGDSLFFINWIEQDGETVSQVVDLKKQIVTVFLSYHDPNSDSGQRAGIPFEGKLTFSD
;
A
#
# COMPACT_ATOMS: atom_id res chain seq x y z
N MET A 1 -6.05 12.44 -4.55
CA MET A 1 -4.96 11.49 -4.84
C MET A 1 -5.61 10.15 -5.16
N LYS A 2 -5.11 9.46 -6.18
CA LYS A 2 -5.50 8.10 -6.54
C LYS A 2 -4.25 7.23 -6.46
N ALA A 3 -4.37 6.02 -5.92
CA ALA A 3 -3.31 5.02 -5.95
C ALA A 3 -3.82 3.75 -6.64
N GLU A 4 -2.99 3.16 -7.47
CA GLU A 4 -3.21 1.88 -8.13
C GLU A 4 -2.04 0.96 -7.80
N ILE A 5 -2.33 -0.26 -7.37
CA ILE A 5 -1.34 -1.26 -7.00
C ILE A 5 -1.61 -2.51 -7.84
N THR A 6 -0.60 -2.95 -8.58
CA THR A 6 -0.62 -4.17 -9.36
C THR A 6 0.35 -5.18 -8.72
N TYR A 7 -0.19 -6.28 -8.20
CA TYR A 7 0.63 -7.38 -7.70
C TYR A 7 1.15 -8.20 -8.89
N SER A 8 2.39 -7.95 -9.30
CA SER A 8 2.98 -8.54 -10.50
C SER A 8 3.50 -9.96 -10.28
N SER A 9 3.75 -10.36 -9.03
CA SER A 9 4.15 -11.71 -8.61
C SER A 9 3.94 -11.89 -7.10
N ASP A 10 4.30 -13.05 -6.55
CA ASP A 10 4.23 -13.31 -5.11
C ASP A 10 5.21 -12.48 -4.25
N SER A 11 6.14 -11.74 -4.87
CA SER A 11 7.19 -10.98 -4.15
C SER A 11 7.42 -9.56 -4.65
N THR A 12 6.74 -9.15 -5.72
CA THR A 12 6.94 -7.84 -6.35
C THR A 12 5.58 -7.23 -6.67
N LEU A 13 5.48 -5.93 -6.47
CA LEU A 13 4.33 -5.12 -6.89
C LEU A 13 4.81 -3.92 -7.68
N HIS A 14 3.92 -3.38 -8.50
CA HIS A 14 4.06 -2.07 -9.13
C HIS A 14 2.99 -1.14 -8.56
N TRP A 15 3.38 0.03 -8.08
CA TRP A 15 2.47 1.05 -7.57
C TRP A 15 2.50 2.27 -8.48
N LYS A 16 1.36 2.98 -8.54
CA LYS A 16 1.21 4.23 -9.26
C LYS A 16 0.31 5.18 -8.49
N THR A 17 0.76 6.40 -8.26
CA THR A 17 -0.02 7.46 -7.62
C THR A 17 -0.24 8.62 -8.57
N ILE A 18 -1.40 9.26 -8.45
CA ILE A 18 -1.75 10.49 -9.15
C ILE A 18 -2.22 11.50 -8.10
N ASP A 19 -1.55 12.64 -8.01
CA ASP A 19 -1.88 13.70 -7.06
C ASP A 19 -3.08 14.56 -7.53
N GLN A 20 -3.39 15.65 -6.81
CA GLN A 20 -4.50 16.53 -7.17
C GLN A 20 -4.19 17.43 -8.39
N GLN A 21 -2.93 17.54 -8.76
CA GLN A 21 -2.40 18.32 -9.87
C GLN A 21 -2.18 17.45 -11.12
N ASN A 22 -2.60 16.18 -11.11
CA ASN A 22 -2.36 15.16 -12.13
C ASN A 22 -0.87 14.82 -12.35
N VAL A 23 -0.01 15.11 -11.38
CA VAL A 23 1.37 14.60 -11.39
C VAL A 23 1.33 13.13 -11.01
N THR A 24 2.07 12.31 -11.75
CA THR A 24 2.15 10.86 -11.57
C THR A 24 3.49 10.48 -10.98
N ALA A 25 3.48 9.55 -10.03
CA ALA A 25 4.66 8.80 -9.59
C ALA A 25 4.35 7.30 -9.64
N GLU A 26 5.36 6.47 -9.92
CA GLU A 26 5.21 5.02 -9.96
C GLU A 26 6.53 4.32 -9.64
N GLY A 27 6.47 3.07 -9.20
CA GLY A 27 7.64 2.30 -8.80
C GLY A 27 7.35 0.81 -8.65
N ASP A 28 8.42 0.02 -8.69
CA ASP A 28 8.39 -1.42 -8.42
C ASP A 28 9.03 -1.71 -7.09
N GLU A 29 8.33 -2.45 -6.22
CA GLU A 29 8.76 -2.71 -4.86
C GLU A 29 8.76 -4.20 -4.52
N LYS A 30 9.71 -4.59 -3.68
CA LYS A 30 9.68 -5.90 -3.03
C LYS A 30 8.72 -5.85 -1.86
N MET A 31 7.80 -6.81 -1.83
CA MET A 31 6.80 -6.93 -0.78
C MET A 31 7.01 -8.17 0.07
N SER A 32 6.65 -8.04 1.34
CA SER A 32 6.42 -9.17 2.23
C SER A 32 4.93 -9.51 2.23
N VAL A 33 4.59 -10.78 2.06
CA VAL A 33 3.20 -11.26 2.06
C VAL A 33 3.04 -12.32 3.13
N LYS A 34 2.00 -12.19 3.95
CA LYS A 34 1.63 -13.19 4.96
C LYS A 34 0.13 -13.41 4.97
N GLN A 35 -0.32 -14.66 4.82
CA GLN A 35 -1.70 -15.01 5.10
C GLN A 35 -1.94 -14.95 6.62
N VAL A 36 -2.94 -14.17 7.03
CA VAL A 36 -3.32 -13.95 8.44
C VAL A 36 -4.72 -14.45 8.78
N GLY A 37 -5.45 -14.96 7.78
CA GLY A 37 -6.73 -15.66 7.89
C GLY A 37 -7.15 -16.25 6.56
N ASP A 38 -8.27 -16.97 6.51
CA ASP A 38 -8.71 -17.74 5.34
C ASP A 38 -8.70 -16.92 4.04
N SER A 39 -9.26 -15.71 4.07
CA SER A 39 -9.29 -14.77 2.94
C SER A 39 -8.52 -13.48 3.19
N LEU A 40 -7.66 -13.46 4.22
CA LEU A 40 -6.98 -12.25 4.70
C LEU A 40 -5.47 -12.36 4.52
N PHE A 41 -4.91 -11.38 3.82
CA PHE A 41 -3.48 -11.26 3.59
C PHE A 41 -2.98 -9.94 4.17
N PHE A 42 -1.87 -10.00 4.89
CA PHE A 42 -1.08 -8.84 5.26
C PHE A 42 0.04 -8.68 4.23
N ILE A 43 0.09 -7.51 3.60
CA ILE A 43 1.12 -7.15 2.61
C ILE A 43 1.85 -5.92 3.12
N ASN A 44 3.17 -5.89 3.01
CA ASN A 44 3.98 -4.76 3.46
C ASN A 44 5.18 -4.51 2.54
N TRP A 45 5.46 -3.25 2.24
CA TRP A 45 6.72 -2.81 1.66
C TRP A 45 7.18 -1.48 2.26
N ILE A 46 8.44 -1.13 2.00
CA ILE A 46 9.04 0.14 2.36
C ILE A 46 9.63 0.71 1.08
N GLU A 47 9.24 1.93 0.72
CA GLU A 47 9.73 2.64 -0.46
C GLU A 47 11.11 3.23 -0.18
N GLN A 48 11.79 3.67 -1.25
CA GLN A 48 13.17 4.14 -1.17
C GLN A 48 13.40 5.29 -0.16
N ASP A 49 12.41 6.16 0.02
CA ASP A 49 12.46 7.32 0.92
C ASP A 49 12.06 6.99 2.37
N GLY A 50 11.72 5.73 2.64
CA GLY A 50 11.32 5.24 3.96
C GLY A 50 9.82 5.32 4.22
N GLU A 51 9.00 5.76 3.26
CA GLU A 51 7.56 5.56 3.34
C GLU A 51 7.25 4.06 3.46
N THR A 52 6.37 3.71 4.39
CA THR A 52 5.99 2.32 4.65
C THR A 52 4.53 2.16 4.31
N VAL A 53 4.21 1.16 3.49
CA VAL A 53 2.83 0.83 3.16
C VAL A 53 2.54 -0.57 3.67
N SER A 54 1.61 -0.64 4.63
CA SER A 54 1.06 -1.91 5.11
C SER A 54 -0.39 -2.04 4.64
N GLN A 55 -0.79 -3.24 4.28
CA GLN A 55 -2.13 -3.52 3.75
C GLN A 55 -2.71 -4.76 4.39
N VAL A 56 -4.02 -4.71 4.64
CA VAL A 56 -4.85 -5.90 4.87
C VAL A 56 -5.73 -6.07 3.65
N VAL A 57 -5.47 -7.12 2.88
CA VAL A 57 -6.25 -7.50 1.70
C VAL A 57 -7.26 -8.56 2.10
N ASP A 58 -8.55 -8.25 1.93
CA ASP A 58 -9.65 -9.20 2.13
C ASP A 58 -10.20 -9.63 0.75
N LEU A 59 -9.80 -10.83 0.32
CA LEU A 59 -10.22 -11.39 -0.97
C LEU A 59 -11.72 -11.69 -1.01
N LYS A 60 -12.35 -11.99 0.13
CA LYS A 60 -13.78 -12.30 0.21
C LYS A 60 -14.62 -11.04 0.08
N LYS A 61 -14.17 -9.94 0.69
CA LYS A 61 -14.85 -8.63 0.58
C LYS A 61 -14.40 -7.81 -0.63
N GLN A 62 -13.30 -8.19 -1.27
CA GLN A 62 -12.66 -7.43 -2.34
C GLN A 62 -12.30 -6.00 -1.91
N ILE A 63 -11.80 -5.87 -0.68
CA ILE A 63 -11.40 -4.61 -0.06
C ILE A 63 -9.94 -4.70 0.34
N VAL A 64 -9.22 -3.59 0.18
CA VAL A 64 -7.87 -3.41 0.70
C VAL A 64 -7.91 -2.27 1.71
N THR A 65 -7.57 -2.54 2.97
CA THR A 65 -7.31 -1.49 3.96
C THR A 65 -5.82 -1.19 3.96
N VAL A 66 -5.45 0.06 3.72
CA VAL A 66 -4.06 0.51 3.63
C VAL A 66 -3.74 1.39 4.81
N PHE A 67 -2.52 1.23 5.34
CA PHE A 67 -1.90 2.06 6.35
C PHE A 67 -0.59 2.61 5.78
N LEU A 68 -0.62 3.85 5.30
CA LEU A 68 0.58 4.57 4.88
C LEU A 68 1.23 5.20 6.12
N SER A 69 2.53 5.04 6.28
CA SER A 69 3.33 5.69 7.33
C SER A 69 4.54 6.38 6.75
N TYR A 70 4.60 7.70 6.85
CA TYR A 70 5.64 8.55 6.25
C TYR A 70 6.37 9.36 7.34
N HIS A 71 7.51 9.95 6.98
CA HIS A 71 8.25 10.82 7.89
C HIS A 71 7.52 12.16 8.07
N ASP A 72 7.32 12.56 9.33
CA ASP A 72 6.81 13.88 9.70
C ASP A 72 7.63 14.42 10.87
N PRO A 73 8.52 15.41 10.66
CA PRO A 73 9.40 15.91 11.71
C PRO A 73 8.65 16.61 12.85
N ASN A 74 7.38 17.00 12.63
CA ASN A 74 6.55 17.65 13.65
C ASN A 74 5.70 16.64 14.44
N SER A 75 5.75 15.35 14.12
CA SER A 75 5.00 14.32 14.83
C SER A 75 5.70 13.87 16.11
N ASP A 76 4.96 13.86 17.21
CA ASP A 76 5.41 13.30 18.49
C ASP A 76 5.52 11.76 18.47
N SER A 77 5.01 11.10 17.42
CA SER A 77 5.06 9.63 17.25
C SER A 77 6.36 9.17 16.59
N GLY A 78 7.50 9.57 17.17
CA GLY A 78 8.82 9.22 16.64
C GLY A 78 9.10 9.81 15.25
N GLN A 79 8.60 11.03 14.98
CA GLN A 79 8.73 11.71 13.70
C GLN A 79 8.11 10.94 12.52
N ARG A 80 7.02 10.22 12.79
CA ARG A 80 6.23 9.49 11.80
C ARG A 80 4.78 9.92 11.90
N ALA A 81 4.14 10.10 10.77
CA ALA A 81 2.69 10.24 10.67
C ALA A 81 2.13 9.09 9.83
N GLY A 82 0.83 8.87 9.89
CA GLY A 82 0.19 7.84 9.09
C GLY A 82 -1.26 8.16 8.77
N ILE A 83 -1.70 7.68 7.62
CA ILE A 83 -3.05 7.89 7.10
C ILE A 83 -3.62 6.55 6.64
N PRO A 84 -4.78 6.13 7.18
CA PRO A 84 -5.48 4.97 6.67
C PRO A 84 -6.33 5.35 5.46
N PHE A 85 -6.45 4.45 4.51
CA PHE A 85 -7.43 4.55 3.43
C PHE A 85 -7.88 3.18 2.93
N GLU A 86 -9.02 3.17 2.24
CA GLU A 86 -9.61 1.94 1.71
C GLU A 86 -9.59 1.96 0.18
N GLY A 87 -9.21 0.84 -0.41
CA GLY A 87 -9.25 0.58 -1.84
C GLY A 87 -10.14 -0.61 -2.18
N LYS A 88 -10.55 -0.69 -3.45
CA LYS A 88 -11.23 -1.86 -4.00
C LYS A 88 -10.22 -2.79 -4.66
N LEU A 89 -10.41 -4.09 -4.49
CA LEU A 89 -9.65 -5.11 -5.17
C LEU A 89 -10.39 -5.56 -6.43
N THR A 90 -9.67 -5.65 -7.55
CA THR A 90 -10.17 -6.22 -8.80
C THR A 90 -9.22 -7.30 -9.28
N PHE A 91 -9.78 -8.35 -9.90
CA PHE A 91 -9.01 -9.41 -10.54
C PHE A 91 -9.05 -9.19 -12.05
N SER A 92 -7.91 -9.31 -12.70
CA SER A 92 -7.82 -9.31 -14.16
C SER A 92 -8.01 -10.74 -14.65
N ASP A 93 -8.80 -10.91 -15.71
CA ASP A 93 -9.00 -12.19 -16.43
C ASP A 93 -7.79 -12.55 -17.32
#